data_AF-A0A2V9KZN9-F1
#
_entry.id   AF-A0A2V9KZN9-F1
#
_cell.length_a   1.000
_cell.length_b   1.000
_cell.length_c   1.000
_cell.angle_alpha   90.00
_cell.angle_beta   90.00
_cell.angle_gamma   90.00
#
_symmetry.space_group_name_H-M   'P 1'
#
loop_
_entity.id
_entity.type
_entity.pdbx_description
1 polymer ?
#
loop_
_entity_poly.entity_id
_entity_poly.type
_entity_poly.pdbx_seq_one_letter_code
_entity_poly.pdbx_strand_id
1 'polypeptide(L)'
;MSDALDHLAYSVDRESQAVLSVERLVPEERREANAKALGPLVEDLRRFGDEQKERVRRAIQRRAIEMGFSHPVKPVAAHVAQTAEASKIVVRRKRFGTLPLDDLPPDQWQGYPSGAWAGVPTAALYWCDGQRNLAEVIRLTQMELGPTDFDFVGYFRFLRAHGYVDFARE
;
A
#
# COMPACT_ATOMS: atom_id res chain seq x y z
N MET A 1 -5.44 0.31 16.69
CA MET A 1 -4.57 -0.82 17.11
C MET A 1 -4.23 -1.74 15.94
N SER A 2 -5.17 -2.06 15.02
CA SER A 2 -4.80 -2.73 13.76
C SER A 2 -3.82 -1.84 12.98
N ASP A 3 -4.19 -0.57 12.84
CA ASP A 3 -3.46 0.44 12.08
C ASP A 3 -1.96 0.54 12.39
N ALA A 4 -1.57 0.77 13.65
CA ALA A 4 -0.14 0.86 14.02
C ALA A 4 0.66 -0.43 13.77
N LEU A 5 0.05 -1.60 14.01
CA LEU A 5 0.70 -2.89 13.76
C LEU A 5 0.81 -3.17 12.26
N ASP A 6 -0.21 -2.76 11.51
CA ASP A 6 -0.28 -2.88 10.05
C ASP A 6 0.76 -1.96 9.39
N HIS A 7 0.91 -0.73 9.87
CA HIS A 7 1.96 0.20 9.44
C HIS A 7 3.36 -0.36 9.71
N LEU A 8 3.60 -0.96 10.89
CA LEU A 8 4.89 -1.60 11.18
C LEU A 8 5.15 -2.79 10.24
N ALA A 9 4.14 -3.62 9.98
CA ALA A 9 4.27 -4.73 9.05
C ALA A 9 4.55 -4.23 7.62
N TYR A 10 3.84 -3.20 7.19
CA TYR A 10 4.05 -2.53 5.91
C TYR A 10 5.48 -1.99 5.77
N SER A 11 5.96 -1.23 6.76
CA SER A 11 7.33 -0.70 6.74
C SER A 11 8.37 -1.82 6.65
N VAL A 12 8.24 -2.88 7.45
CA VAL A 12 9.18 -4.01 7.40
C VAL A 12 9.20 -4.66 6.02
N ASP A 13 8.04 -4.84 5.38
CA ASP A 13 7.97 -5.39 4.02
C ASP A 13 8.65 -4.46 2.99
N ARG A 14 8.36 -3.14 3.03
CA ARG A 14 8.96 -2.16 2.12
C ARG A 14 10.49 -2.09 2.28
N GLU A 15 10.99 -2.05 3.51
CA GLU A 15 12.43 -2.01 3.78
C GLU A 15 13.11 -3.32 3.40
N SER A 16 12.46 -4.47 3.62
CA SER A 16 12.98 -5.77 3.17
C SER A 16 13.12 -5.81 1.64
N GLN A 17 12.12 -5.31 0.91
CA GLN A 17 12.19 -5.19 -0.54
C GLN A 17 13.28 -4.20 -1.00
N ALA A 18 13.50 -3.11 -0.25
CA ALA A 18 14.56 -2.16 -0.55
C ALA A 18 15.95 -2.82 -0.43
N VAL A 19 16.20 -3.58 0.63
CA VAL A 19 17.44 -4.37 0.79
C VAL A 19 17.62 -5.36 -0.36
N LEU A 20 16.57 -6.14 -0.68
CA LEU A 20 16.61 -7.14 -1.75
C LEU A 20 16.71 -6.53 -3.15
N SER A 21 16.43 -5.23 -3.32
CA SER A 21 16.52 -4.56 -4.63
C SER A 21 17.93 -4.58 -5.23
N VAL A 22 18.96 -4.75 -4.38
CA VAL A 22 20.37 -4.89 -4.80
C VAL A 22 20.58 -6.09 -5.72
N GLU A 23 19.74 -7.13 -5.63
CA GLU A 23 19.80 -8.30 -6.52
C GLU A 23 19.65 -7.93 -8.01
N ARG A 24 19.02 -6.80 -8.32
CA ARG A 24 18.90 -6.28 -9.69
C ARG A 24 20.23 -5.83 -10.29
N LEU A 25 21.23 -5.55 -9.44
CA LEU A 25 22.56 -5.09 -9.84
C LEU A 25 23.56 -6.25 -9.96
N VAL A 26 23.16 -7.46 -9.58
CA VAL A 26 24.04 -8.63 -9.52
C VAL A 26 23.76 -9.57 -10.71
N PRO A 27 24.81 -10.13 -11.37
CA PRO A 27 24.65 -11.17 -12.38
C PRO A 27 23.85 -12.36 -11.87
N GLU A 28 23.07 -12.99 -12.76
CA GLU A 28 22.11 -14.04 -12.39
C GLU A 28 22.77 -15.20 -11.63
N GLU A 29 23.99 -15.56 -12.00
CA GLU A 29 24.77 -16.65 -11.42
C GLU A 29 25.16 -16.38 -9.95
N ARG A 30 25.16 -15.11 -9.53
CA ARG A 30 25.53 -14.69 -8.17
C ARG A 30 24.34 -14.29 -7.32
N ARG A 31 23.11 -14.27 -7.87
CA ARG A 31 21.91 -13.81 -7.14
C ARG A 31 21.66 -14.65 -5.89
N GLU A 32 21.77 -15.98 -5.98
CA GLU A 32 21.52 -16.84 -4.81
C GLU A 32 22.53 -16.59 -3.68
N ALA A 33 23.82 -16.46 -4.03
CA ALA A 33 24.85 -16.14 -3.06
C ALA A 33 24.64 -14.76 -2.42
N ASN A 34 24.22 -13.77 -3.22
CA ASN A 34 23.91 -12.43 -2.76
C ASN A 34 22.67 -12.41 -1.86
N ALA A 35 21.60 -13.12 -2.23
CA ALA A 35 20.39 -13.27 -1.42
C ALA A 35 20.70 -13.85 -0.04
N LYS A 36 21.55 -14.89 0.01
CA LYS A 36 22.02 -15.48 1.28
C LYS A 36 22.82 -14.47 2.11
N ALA A 37 23.66 -13.65 1.48
CA ALA A 37 24.44 -12.62 2.18
C ALA A 37 23.56 -11.47 2.72
N LEU A 38 22.46 -11.14 2.03
CA LEU A 38 21.49 -10.14 2.47
C LEU A 38 20.50 -10.67 3.52
N GLY A 39 20.32 -11.99 3.61
CA GLY A 39 19.40 -12.64 4.55
C GLY A 39 19.48 -12.11 5.99
N PRO A 40 20.67 -11.99 6.61
CA PRO A 40 20.80 -11.43 7.96
C PRO A 40 20.24 -10.00 8.10
N LEU A 41 20.40 -9.14 7.09
CA LEU A 41 19.86 -7.76 7.13
C LEU A 41 18.33 -7.76 7.10
N VAL A 42 17.73 -8.65 6.31
CA VAL A 42 16.27 -8.83 6.26
C VAL A 42 15.76 -9.38 7.60
N GLU A 43 16.47 -10.33 8.21
CA GLU A 43 16.13 -10.86 9.54
C GLU A 43 16.24 -9.79 10.64
N ASP A 44 17.24 -8.92 10.58
CA ASP A 44 17.38 -7.80 11.51
C ASP A 44 16.20 -6.82 11.40
N LEU A 45 15.73 -6.52 10.18
CA LEU A 45 14.53 -5.71 9.95
C LEU A 45 13.28 -6.37 10.54
N ARG A 46 13.11 -7.68 10.35
CA ARG A 46 11.99 -8.44 10.92
C ARG A 46 12.00 -8.42 12.44
N ARG A 47 13.17 -8.72 13.05
CA ARG A 47 13.35 -8.70 14.51
C ARG A 47 13.04 -7.31 15.08
N PHE A 48 13.57 -6.26 14.46
CA PHE A 48 13.29 -4.89 14.87
C PHE A 48 11.80 -4.57 14.79
N GLY A 49 11.14 -4.97 13.70
CA GLY A 49 9.70 -4.82 13.53
C GLY A 49 8.89 -5.50 14.63
N ASP A 50 9.26 -6.73 15.01
CA ASP A 50 8.58 -7.47 16.08
C ASP A 50 8.80 -6.84 17.46
N GLU A 51 10.00 -6.33 17.73
CA GLU A 51 10.27 -5.53 18.94
C GLU A 51 9.39 -4.28 18.99
N GLN A 52 9.24 -3.55 17.87
CA GLN A 52 8.37 -2.37 17.83
C GLN A 52 6.90 -2.73 18.02
N LYS A 53 6.41 -3.82 17.39
CA LYS A 53 5.03 -4.31 17.60
C LYS A 53 4.79 -4.58 19.09
N GLU A 54 5.76 -5.21 19.75
CA GLU A 54 5.64 -5.52 21.17
C GLU A 54 5.69 -4.27 22.06
N ARG A 55 6.49 -3.27 21.71
CA ARG A 55 6.46 -1.95 22.39
C ARG A 55 5.09 -1.29 22.27
N VAL A 56 4.49 -1.30 21.08
CA VAL A 56 3.14 -0.76 20.84
C VAL A 56 2.10 -1.50 21.68
N ARG A 57 2.12 -2.84 21.69
CA ARG A 57 1.20 -3.64 22.51
C ARG A 57 1.30 -3.30 23.99
N ARG A 58 2.52 -3.22 24.53
CA ARG A 58 2.76 -2.85 25.93
C ARG A 58 2.27 -1.44 26.25
N ALA A 59 2.50 -0.47 25.37
CA ALA A 59 2.02 0.90 25.56
C ALA A 59 0.48 0.96 25.59
N ILE A 60 -0.20 0.24 24.70
CA ILE A 60 -1.66 0.16 24.66
C ILE A 60 -2.20 -0.50 25.94
N GLN A 61 -1.62 -1.62 26.37
CA GLN A 61 -2.07 -2.32 27.57
C GLN A 61 -1.91 -1.45 28.81
N ARG A 62 -0.78 -0.74 28.94
CA ARG A 62 -0.57 0.22 30.03
C ARG A 62 -1.66 1.29 30.04
N ARG A 63 -1.94 1.89 28.89
CA ARG A 63 -2.97 2.91 28.76
C ARG A 63 -4.37 2.39 29.08
N ALA A 64 -4.67 1.15 28.69
CA ALA A 64 -5.96 0.52 29.00
C ALA A 64 -6.15 0.35 30.51
N ILE A 65 -5.11 -0.10 31.23
CA ILE A 65 -5.13 -0.23 32.68
C ILE A 65 -5.34 1.13 33.35
N GLU A 66 -4.62 2.17 32.91
CA GLU A 66 -4.80 3.55 33.40
C GLU A 66 -6.24 4.07 33.22
N MET A 67 -6.92 3.61 32.17
CA MET A 67 -8.32 3.95 31.89
C MET A 67 -9.34 3.03 32.57
N GLY A 68 -8.89 2.12 33.45
CA GLY A 68 -9.76 1.23 34.21
C GLY A 68 -10.23 -0.03 33.46
N PHE A 69 -9.66 -0.33 32.29
CA PHE A 69 -9.95 -1.59 31.61
C PHE A 69 -9.19 -2.74 32.25
N SER A 70 -9.92 -3.79 32.63
CA SER A 70 -9.38 -5.01 33.26
C SER A 70 -9.00 -6.12 32.27
N HIS A 71 -9.29 -5.93 30.98
CA HIS A 71 -9.08 -6.93 29.94
C HIS A 71 -8.21 -6.39 28.80
N PRO A 72 -7.46 -7.25 28.09
CA PRO A 72 -6.69 -6.85 26.91
C PRO A 72 -7.60 -6.20 25.86
N VAL A 73 -7.23 -4.99 25.44
CA VAL A 73 -7.94 -4.26 24.38
C VAL A 73 -7.66 -4.94 23.04
N LYS A 74 -8.72 -5.20 22.27
CA LYS A 74 -8.62 -5.75 20.92
C LYS A 74 -8.60 -4.64 19.87
N PRO A 75 -7.92 -4.85 18.74
CA PRO A 75 -7.97 -3.90 17.65
C PRO A 75 -9.32 -3.94 16.97
N VAL A 76 -9.88 -2.75 16.72
CA VAL A 76 -10.93 -2.55 15.73
C VAL A 76 -10.25 -2.35 14.39
N ALA A 77 -10.71 -3.06 13.35
CA ALA A 77 -10.25 -2.86 11.98
C ALA A 77 -10.65 -1.46 11.51
N ALA A 78 -9.74 -0.75 10.86
CA ALA A 78 -10.08 0.52 10.23
C ALA A 78 -11.08 0.24 9.09
N HIS A 79 -12.25 0.87 9.17
CA HIS A 79 -13.28 0.75 8.14
C HIS A 79 -12.93 1.75 7.03
N VAL A 80 -12.56 1.25 5.85
CA VAL A 80 -12.33 2.11 4.69
C VAL A 80 -13.68 2.34 4.01
N ALA A 81 -14.13 3.60 3.89
CA ALA A 81 -15.28 3.91 3.05
C ALA A 81 -14.99 3.43 1.61
N GLN A 82 -15.99 2.89 0.91
CA GLN A 82 -15.87 2.24 -0.43
C GLN A 82 -15.40 0.76 -0.45
N THR A 83 -15.11 0.13 0.69
CA THR A 83 -14.55 -1.25 0.73
C THR A 83 -15.35 -2.29 -0.07
N ALA A 84 -16.68 -2.27 0.00
CA ALA A 84 -17.49 -3.33 -0.62
C ALA A 84 -17.41 -3.33 -2.14
N GLU A 85 -17.43 -2.16 -2.77
CA GLU A 85 -17.31 -2.06 -4.23
C GLU A 85 -15.85 -2.20 -4.67
N ALA A 86 -14.93 -1.54 -3.97
CA ALA A 86 -13.50 -1.62 -4.25
C ALA A 86 -12.96 -3.07 -4.13
N SER A 87 -13.51 -3.89 -3.24
CA SER A 87 -13.07 -5.29 -3.09
C SER A 87 -13.36 -6.19 -4.31
N LYS A 88 -14.25 -5.77 -5.22
CA LYS A 88 -14.61 -6.53 -6.42
C LYS A 88 -13.70 -6.22 -7.61
N ILE A 89 -13.15 -5.01 -7.62
CA ILE A 89 -12.38 -4.47 -8.74
C ILE A 89 -10.92 -4.87 -8.58
N VAL A 90 -10.34 -5.53 -9.59
CA VAL A 90 -8.89 -5.75 -9.69
C VAL A 90 -8.38 -4.94 -10.87
N VAL A 91 -7.58 -3.92 -10.58
CA VAL A 91 -7.06 -3.00 -11.61
C VAL A 91 -5.69 -3.47 -12.09
N ARG A 92 -5.52 -3.52 -13.41
CA ARG A 92 -4.23 -3.71 -14.08
C ARG A 92 -3.86 -2.46 -14.86
N ARG A 93 -2.74 -1.84 -14.51
CA ARG A 93 -2.20 -0.70 -15.29
C ARG A 93 -1.65 -1.14 -16.64
N LYS A 94 -1.77 -0.30 -17.66
CA LYS A 94 -1.17 -0.53 -18.99
C LYS A 94 0.22 0.04 -19.17
N ARG A 95 0.57 1.08 -18.41
CA ARG A 95 1.85 1.78 -18.49
C ARG A 95 2.48 1.88 -17.10
N PHE A 96 3.79 1.72 -17.04
CA PHE A 96 4.58 1.98 -15.83
C PHE A 96 4.97 3.46 -15.80
N GLY A 97 4.87 4.08 -14.62
CA GLY A 97 5.18 5.50 -14.43
C GLY A 97 3.95 6.32 -14.02
N THR A 98 4.15 7.63 -13.95
CA THR A 98 3.07 8.60 -13.72
C THR A 98 2.12 8.64 -14.91
N LEU A 99 0.88 9.07 -14.65
CA LEU A 99 -0.16 9.18 -15.68
C LEU A 99 -0.56 10.64 -15.88
N PRO A 100 0.04 11.36 -16.84
CA PRO A 100 -0.14 12.81 -16.97
C PRO A 100 -1.50 13.22 -17.57
N LEU A 101 -2.19 12.32 -18.28
CA LEU A 101 -3.44 12.57 -19.03
C LEU A 101 -3.28 13.56 -20.21
N ASP A 102 -2.07 13.74 -20.74
CA ASP A 102 -1.76 14.70 -21.82
C ASP A 102 -2.52 14.43 -23.14
N ASP A 103 -3.00 13.20 -23.33
CA ASP A 103 -3.80 12.77 -24.46
C ASP A 103 -5.30 13.09 -24.32
N LEU A 104 -5.73 13.64 -23.18
CA LEU A 104 -7.10 14.09 -22.93
C LEU A 104 -7.18 15.61 -22.71
N PRO A 105 -8.08 16.31 -23.42
CA PRO A 105 -8.43 17.69 -23.10
C PRO A 105 -8.87 17.86 -21.63
N PRO A 106 -8.48 18.94 -20.92
CA PRO A 106 -8.81 19.13 -19.50
C PRO A 106 -10.29 19.09 -19.14
N ASP A 107 -11.17 19.49 -20.07
CA ASP A 107 -12.62 19.40 -19.92
C ASP A 107 -13.14 17.96 -19.85
N GLN A 108 -12.37 16.99 -20.35
CA GLN A 108 -12.70 15.57 -20.31
C GLN A 108 -12.22 14.86 -19.03
N TRP A 109 -11.49 15.56 -18.15
CA TRP A 109 -10.92 14.95 -16.93
C TRP A 109 -11.97 14.66 -15.85
N GLN A 110 -13.21 15.13 -16.01
CA GLN A 110 -14.33 14.88 -15.08
C GLN A 110 -14.04 15.32 -13.63
N GLY A 111 -13.15 16.31 -13.47
CA GLY A 111 -12.71 16.79 -12.16
C GLY A 111 -11.63 15.94 -11.49
N TYR A 112 -11.17 14.84 -12.12
CA TYR A 112 -10.08 14.05 -11.60
C TYR A 112 -8.71 14.68 -11.89
N PRO A 113 -7.74 14.56 -10.96
CA PRO A 113 -6.42 15.13 -11.14
C PRO A 113 -5.56 14.28 -12.09
N SER A 114 -4.57 14.93 -12.70
CA SER A 114 -3.47 14.24 -13.37
C SER A 114 -2.61 13.47 -12.35
N GLY A 115 -2.38 12.19 -12.63
CA GLY A 115 -1.48 11.32 -11.88
C GLY A 115 0.01 11.61 -12.13
N ALA A 116 0.37 12.73 -12.77
CA ALA A 116 1.76 13.21 -12.82
C ALA A 116 2.14 14.10 -11.64
N TRP A 117 1.15 14.77 -11.02
CA TRP A 117 1.40 15.80 -10.01
C TRP A 117 0.64 15.54 -8.70
N ALA A 118 -0.27 14.55 -8.69
CA ALA A 118 -1.06 14.20 -7.52
C ALA A 118 -0.55 12.90 -6.88
N GLY A 119 -0.12 12.99 -5.61
CA GLY A 119 0.49 11.86 -4.88
C GLY A 119 -0.44 10.66 -4.73
N VAL A 120 -1.69 10.87 -4.33
CA VAL A 120 -2.68 9.80 -4.09
C VAL A 120 -2.94 8.92 -5.33
N PRO A 121 -3.38 9.46 -6.48
CA PRO A 121 -3.61 8.64 -7.67
C PRO A 121 -2.32 8.01 -8.21
N THR A 122 -1.18 8.69 -8.05
CA THR A 122 0.14 8.14 -8.43
C THR A 122 0.43 6.88 -7.61
N ALA A 123 0.43 6.99 -6.28
CA ALA A 123 0.67 5.86 -5.38
C ALA A 123 -0.31 4.70 -5.63
N ALA A 124 -1.60 5.00 -5.79
CA ALA A 124 -2.61 4.01 -6.12
C ALA A 124 -2.28 3.22 -7.41
N LEU A 125 -1.90 3.92 -8.48
CA LEU A 125 -1.51 3.31 -9.75
C LEU A 125 -0.28 2.39 -9.61
N TYR A 126 0.66 2.70 -8.72
CA TYR A 126 1.83 1.83 -8.48
C TYR A 126 1.45 0.49 -7.85
N TRP A 127 0.38 0.45 -7.05
CA TRP A 127 -0.12 -0.76 -6.41
C TRP A 127 -1.04 -1.60 -7.30
N CYS A 128 -1.51 -1.05 -8.43
CA CYS A 128 -2.35 -1.75 -9.41
C CYS A 128 -1.54 -2.69 -10.32
N ASP A 129 -1.24 -3.89 -9.82
CA ASP A 129 -0.49 -4.93 -10.52
C ASP A 129 -1.36 -5.97 -11.24
N GLY A 130 -2.69 -5.83 -11.18
CA GLY A 130 -3.64 -6.82 -11.72
C GLY A 130 -3.86 -8.03 -10.84
N GLN A 131 -3.33 -8.06 -9.61
CA GLN A 131 -3.57 -9.11 -8.62
C GLN A 131 -4.34 -8.58 -7.40
N ARG A 132 -3.93 -7.41 -6.89
CA ARG A 132 -4.59 -6.77 -5.73
C ARG A 132 -5.95 -6.19 -6.12
N ASN A 133 -6.94 -6.38 -5.26
CA ASN A 133 -8.20 -5.68 -5.41
C ASN A 133 -8.05 -4.20 -4.99
N LEU A 134 -8.99 -3.36 -5.41
CA LEU A 134 -8.91 -1.92 -5.20
C LEU A 134 -9.00 -1.56 -3.71
N ALA A 135 -9.66 -2.35 -2.86
CA ALA A 135 -9.66 -2.10 -1.42
C ALA A 135 -8.27 -2.28 -0.80
N GLU A 136 -7.49 -3.27 -1.26
CA GLU A 136 -6.09 -3.44 -0.86
C GLU A 136 -5.23 -2.28 -1.36
N VAL A 137 -5.43 -1.84 -2.60
CA VAL A 137 -4.73 -0.67 -3.18
C VAL A 137 -4.99 0.59 -2.35
N ILE A 138 -6.26 0.88 -2.03
CA ILE A 138 -6.64 2.05 -1.20
C ILE A 138 -5.92 1.99 0.14
N ARG A 139 -5.96 0.81 0.79
CA ARG A 139 -5.33 0.59 2.08
C ARG A 139 -3.81 0.85 2.03
N LEU A 140 -3.12 0.34 1.01
CA LEU A 140 -1.68 0.56 0.82
C LEU A 140 -1.36 2.03 0.52
N THR A 141 -2.15 2.70 -0.31
CA THR A 141 -2.01 4.14 -0.57
C THR A 141 -2.19 4.96 0.70
N GLN A 142 -3.16 4.62 1.54
CA GLN A 142 -3.38 5.28 2.83
C GLN A 142 -2.25 5.01 3.83
N MET A 143 -1.60 3.84 3.77
CA MET A 143 -0.41 3.58 4.58
C MET A 143 0.78 4.46 4.19
N GLU A 144 0.90 4.84 2.91
CA GLU A 144 1.99 5.70 2.42
C GLU A 144 1.72 7.19 2.64
N LEU A 145 0.50 7.65 2.35
CA LEU A 145 0.17 9.07 2.24
C LEU A 145 -0.78 9.57 3.32
N GLY A 146 -1.26 8.66 4.19
CA GLY A 146 -2.26 8.94 5.21
C GLY A 146 -3.70 8.86 4.70
N PRO A 147 -4.68 9.11 5.58
CA PRO A 147 -6.10 9.09 5.24
C PRO A 147 -6.44 10.11 4.13
N THR A 148 -7.36 9.73 3.25
CA THR A 148 -7.81 10.56 2.12
C THR A 148 -9.28 10.29 1.81
N ASP A 149 -9.97 11.32 1.31
CA ASP A 149 -11.35 11.31 0.81
C ASP A 149 -11.43 11.09 -0.71
N PHE A 150 -10.30 10.77 -1.36
CA PHE A 150 -10.22 10.55 -2.80
C PHE A 150 -11.20 9.47 -3.28
N ASP A 151 -11.89 9.74 -4.39
CA ASP A 151 -12.79 8.78 -5.03
C ASP A 151 -12.01 7.81 -5.92
N PHE A 152 -11.48 6.75 -5.30
CA PHE A 152 -10.71 5.73 -6.01
C PHE A 152 -11.55 4.95 -7.01
N VAL A 153 -12.77 4.56 -6.65
CA VAL A 153 -13.64 3.77 -7.53
C VAL A 153 -13.99 4.56 -8.79
N GLY A 154 -14.41 5.82 -8.64
CA GLY A 154 -14.72 6.67 -9.78
C GLY A 154 -13.49 7.00 -10.61
N TYR A 155 -12.34 7.29 -9.98
CA TYR A 155 -11.09 7.55 -10.69
C TYR A 155 -10.66 6.37 -11.56
N PHE A 156 -10.66 5.15 -11.03
CA PHE A 156 -10.25 3.97 -11.82
C PHE A 156 -11.27 3.60 -12.90
N ARG A 157 -12.57 3.90 -12.70
CA ARG A 157 -13.58 3.80 -13.77
C ARG A 157 -13.34 4.82 -14.87
N PHE A 158 -13.03 6.07 -14.51
CA PHE A 158 -12.62 7.12 -15.44
C PHE A 158 -11.38 6.68 -16.26
N LEU A 159 -10.34 6.18 -15.58
CA LEU A 159 -9.13 5.71 -16.25
C LEU A 159 -9.39 4.53 -17.20
N ARG A 160 -10.28 3.61 -16.81
CA ARG A 160 -10.67 2.48 -17.66
C ARG A 160 -11.45 2.95 -18.89
N ALA A 161 -12.38 3.88 -18.72
CA ALA A 161 -13.19 4.42 -19.81
C ALA A 161 -12.33 5.07 -20.90
N HIS A 162 -11.22 5.69 -20.52
CA HIS A 162 -10.24 6.28 -21.44
C HIS A 162 -9.08 5.34 -21.79
N GLY A 163 -9.16 4.07 -21.36
CA GLY A 163 -8.26 3.02 -21.80
C GLY A 163 -6.88 3.00 -21.14
N TYR A 164 -6.65 3.73 -20.04
CA TYR A 164 -5.36 3.75 -19.33
C TYR A 164 -5.11 2.53 -18.44
N VAL A 165 -6.18 1.91 -17.96
CA VAL A 165 -6.15 0.70 -17.13
C VAL A 165 -7.17 -0.30 -17.64
N ASP A 166 -7.00 -1.56 -17.27
CA ASP A 166 -7.99 -2.62 -17.46
C ASP A 166 -8.48 -3.14 -16.10
N PHE A 167 -9.70 -3.67 -16.06
CA PHE A 167 -10.18 -4.43 -14.91
C PHE A 167 -10.01 -5.92 -15.20
N ALA A 168 -9.12 -6.57 -14.46
CA ALA A 168 -8.88 -8.00 -14.56
C ALA A 168 -10.03 -8.81 -13.93
N ARG A 169 -10.79 -8.18 -13.02
CA ARG A 169 -12.01 -8.70 -12.37
C ARG A 169 -12.87 -7.53 -11.91
N GLU A 170 -14.20 -7.69 -11.99
CA GLU A 170 -15.23 -6.77 -11.47
C GLU A 170 -16.49 -7.54 -11.06
#